data_AF-A0A0Q9T5M9-F1
#
_entry.id   AF-A0A0Q9T5M9-F1
#
_cell.length_a   1.000
_cell.length_b   1.000
_cell.length_c   1.000
_cell.angle_alpha   90.00
_cell.angle_beta   90.00
_cell.angle_gamma   90.00
#
_symmetry.space_group_name_H-M   'P 1'
#
loop_
_entity.id
_entity.type
_entity.pdbx_description
1 polymer ?
#
loop_
_entity_poly.entity_id
_entity_poly.type
_entity_poly.pdbx_seq_one_letter_code
_entity_poly.pdbx_strand_id
1 'polypeptide(L)' 'MPMPPPNPTTDGRSDPQTRHEVQQVVRALREEGPAPVTRLEEVLGARFWDDGRFEHAVAVALTEGLVRRGTDGALASS' A
#
# COMPACT_ATOMS: atom_id res chain seq x y z
N MET A 1 -2.49 -1.01 -40.16
CA MET A 1 -1.81 -0.03 -39.27
C MET A 1 -1.17 -0.82 -38.14
N PRO A 2 0.15 -0.72 -37.88
CA PRO A 2 0.70 -1.35 -36.69
C PRO A 2 0.30 -0.50 -35.46
N MET A 3 -0.22 -1.15 -34.42
CA MET A 3 -0.54 -0.49 -33.16
C MET A 3 0.74 0.05 -32.51
N PRO A 4 0.67 1.18 -31.77
CA PRO A 4 1.79 1.61 -30.95
C PRO A 4 2.01 0.59 -29.81
N PRO A 5 3.27 0.34 -29.40
CA PRO A 5 3.55 -0.48 -28.23
C PRO A 5 2.96 0.20 -26.99
N PRO A 6 2.49 -0.56 -25.98
CA PRO A 6 2.09 0.03 -24.71
C PRO A 6 3.32 0.68 -24.08
N ASN A 7 3.25 1.99 -23.81
CA ASN A 7 4.29 2.66 -23.05
C ASN A 7 4.35 2.02 -21.65
N PRO A 8 5.53 1.66 -21.13
CA PRO A 8 5.68 1.45 -19.70
C PRO A 8 5.40 2.82 -19.05
N THR A 9 4.24 2.96 -18.42
CA THR A 9 3.83 4.17 -17.71
C THR A 9 4.67 4.30 -16.45
N THR A 10 5.92 4.72 -16.61
CA THR A 10 6.76 5.24 -15.53
C THR A 10 6.58 6.76 -15.51
N ASP A 11 5.36 7.22 -15.22
CA ASP A 11 5.11 8.63 -14.93
C ASP A 11 4.94 8.77 -13.42
N GLY A 12 5.92 9.40 -12.78
CA GLY A 12 6.06 9.57 -11.33
C GLY A 12 5.04 10.51 -10.70
N ARG A 13 3.77 10.43 -11.10
CA ARG A 13 2.67 11.23 -10.56
C ARG A 13 1.52 10.30 -10.16
N SER A 14 1.67 9.71 -8.97
CA SER A 14 0.71 8.82 -8.31
C SER A 14 0.22 7.68 -9.20
N ASP A 15 1.03 6.62 -9.28
CA ASP A 15 0.62 5.34 -9.85
C ASP A 15 -0.77 4.92 -9.32
N PRO A 16 -1.79 4.75 -10.19
CA PRO A 16 -3.14 4.38 -9.77
C PRO A 16 -3.17 3.08 -8.98
N GLN A 17 -2.25 2.16 -9.28
CA GLN A 17 -2.12 0.90 -8.56
C GLN A 17 -1.59 1.15 -7.14
N THR A 18 -0.57 1.99 -6.94
CA THR A 18 -0.10 2.39 -5.59
C THR A 18 -1.24 3.00 -4.77
N ARG A 19 -2.07 3.87 -5.37
CA ARG A 19 -3.21 4.46 -4.66
C ARG A 19 -4.23 3.40 -4.22
N HIS A 20 -4.48 2.40 -5.06
CA HIS A 20 -5.37 1.30 -4.73
C HIS A 20 -4.81 0.45 -3.59
N GLU A 21 -3.52 0.12 -3.63
CA GLU A 21 -2.81 -0.62 -2.59
C GLU A 21 -2.80 0.14 -1.25
N VAL A 22 -2.56 1.45 -1.26
CA VAL A 22 -2.66 2.32 -0.08
C VAL A 22 -4.07 2.26 0.53
N GLN A 23 -5.12 2.30 -0.30
CA GLN A 23 -6.50 2.17 0.17
C GLN A 23 -6.76 0.81 0.79
N GLN A 24 -6.18 -0.28 0.24
CA GLN A 24 -6.29 -1.61 0.85
C GLN A 24 -5.64 -1.63 2.25
N VAL A 25 -4.46 -1.05 2.42
CA VAL A 25 -3.78 -0.95 3.72
C VAL A 25 -4.63 -0.17 4.74
N VAL A 26 -5.11 1.01 4.36
CA VAL A 26 -5.94 1.85 5.25
C VAL A 26 -7.24 1.12 5.63
N ARG A 27 -7.87 0.45 4.66
CA ARG A 27 -9.10 -0.29 4.90
C ARG A 27 -8.87 -1.46 5.85
N ALA A 28 -7.83 -2.27 5.64
CA ALA A 28 -7.50 -3.38 6.53
C ALA A 28 -7.26 -2.91 7.97
N LEU A 29 -6.57 -1.79 8.17
CA LEU A 29 -6.38 -1.19 9.50
C LEU A 29 -7.66 -0.67 10.14
N ARG A 30 -8.65 -0.26 9.34
CA ARG A 30 -9.97 0.15 9.84
C ARG A 30 -10.83 -1.05 10.25
N GLU A 31 -10.70 -2.17 9.54
CA GLU A 31 -11.45 -3.40 9.78
C GLU A 31 -10.85 -4.22 10.95
N GLU A 32 -9.53 -4.43 10.94
CA GLU A 32 -8.81 -5.23 11.97
C GLU A 32 -8.42 -4.39 13.22
N GLY A 33 -8.34 -3.06 13.08
CA GLY A 33 -7.77 -2.17 14.08
C GLY A 33 -6.24 -2.06 13.99
N PRO A 34 -5.57 -1.48 15.01
CA PRO A 34 -4.12 -1.34 15.02
C PRO A 34 -3.42 -2.70 14.95
N ALA A 35 -2.55 -2.88 13.95
CA ALA A 35 -1.90 -4.16 13.68
C ALA A 35 -0.43 -3.98 13.27
N PRO A 36 0.47 -4.92 13.59
CA PRO A 36 1.83 -4.90 13.09
C PRO A 36 1.87 -5.12 11.58
N VAL A 37 2.94 -4.65 10.94
CA VAL A 37 3.14 -4.75 9.48
C VAL A 37 3.02 -6.18 8.98
N THR A 38 3.60 -7.14 9.70
CA THR A 38 3.54 -8.57 9.36
C THR A 38 2.11 -9.12 9.35
N ARG A 39 1.27 -8.68 10.29
CA ARG A 39 -0.13 -9.10 10.34
C ARG A 39 -0.93 -8.49 9.19
N LEU A 40 -0.68 -7.22 8.89
CA LEU A 40 -1.26 -6.54 7.73
C LEU A 40 -0.90 -7.25 6.41
N GLU A 41 0.35 -7.69 6.30
CA GLU A 41 0.83 -8.42 5.11
C GLU A 41 0.07 -9.74 4.92
N GLU A 42 -0.15 -10.49 6.01
CA GLU A 42 -0.93 -11.73 5.99
C GLU A 42 -2.40 -11.49 5.61
N VAL A 43 -3.04 -10.49 6.22
CA VAL A 43 -4.46 -10.16 6.02
C VAL A 43 -4.72 -9.71 4.58
N LEU A 44 -3.82 -8.90 4.02
CA LEU A 44 -3.92 -8.40 2.65
C LEU A 44 -3.45 -9.42 1.61
N GLY A 45 -2.81 -10.51 2.03
CA GLY A 45 -2.15 -11.44 1.12
C GLY A 45 -1.04 -10.75 0.33
N ALA A 46 -0.34 -9.78 0.92
CA ALA A 46 0.66 -8.96 0.26
C ALA A 46 1.86 -9.76 -0.29
N ARG A 47 2.09 -10.97 0.22
CA ARG A 47 3.03 -11.95 -0.38
C ARG A 47 2.76 -12.29 -1.85
N PHE A 48 1.56 -12.00 -2.36
CA PHE A 48 1.16 -12.23 -3.75
C PHE A 48 1.21 -10.94 -4.58
N TRP A 49 1.56 -9.81 -3.97
CA TRP A 49 1.80 -8.58 -4.70
C TRP A 49 3.17 -8.64 -5.36
N ASP A 50 3.40 -7.73 -6.31
CA ASP A 50 4.75 -7.58 -6.86
C ASP A 50 5.74 -7.16 -5.76
N ASP A 51 7.00 -7.55 -5.95
CA ASP A 51 8.08 -7.37 -4.98
C ASP A 51 8.19 -5.90 -4.51
N GLY A 52 8.21 -5.69 -3.19
CA GLY A 52 8.35 -4.38 -2.56
C GLY A 52 7.11 -3.46 -2.64
N ARG A 53 6.01 -3.89 -3.26
CA ARG A 53 4.79 -3.05 -3.40
C ARG A 53 4.10 -2.79 -2.07
N PHE A 54 4.05 -3.79 -1.20
CA PHE A 54 3.41 -3.65 0.10
C PHE A 54 4.16 -2.63 0.97
N GLU A 55 5.48 -2.73 1.05
CA GLU A 55 6.34 -1.80 1.76
C GLU A 55 6.25 -0.40 1.17
N HIS A 56 6.20 -0.30 -0.16
CA HIS A 56 5.98 0.98 -0.85
C HIS A 56 4.63 1.60 -0.48
N ALA A 57 3.53 0.83 -0.53
CA ALA A 57 2.19 1.30 -0.18
C ALA A 57 2.12 1.75 1.29
N VAL A 58 2.73 1.00 2.22
CA VAL A 58 2.82 1.39 3.63
C VAL A 58 3.62 2.68 3.80
N ALA A 59 4.75 2.82 3.11
CA ALA A 59 5.56 4.03 3.16
C ALA A 59 4.81 5.26 2.62
N VAL A 60 4.09 5.10 1.52
CA VAL A 60 3.22 6.15 0.95
C VAL A 60 2.11 6.51 1.95
N ALA A 61 1.41 5.52 2.52
CA ALA A 61 0.34 5.77 3.49
C ALA A 61 0.83 6.49 4.75
N LEU A 62 2.05 6.19 5.23
CA LEU A 62 2.70 6.91 6.32
C LEU A 62 3.05 8.35 5.93
N THR A 63 3.60 8.54 4.72
CA THR A 63 4.00 9.86 4.21
C THR A 63 2.79 10.77 3.99
N GLU A 64 1.69 10.22 3.49
CA GLU A 64 0.43 10.94 3.30
C GLU A 64 -0.38 11.13 4.59
N GLY A 65 0.09 10.58 5.73
CA GLY A 65 -0.60 10.71 7.02
C GLY A 65 -1.90 9.92 7.12
N LEU A 66 -2.13 8.95 6.22
CA LEU A 66 -3.30 8.08 6.23
C LEU A 66 -3.18 6.96 7.28
N VAL A 67 -1.94 6.61 7.62
CA VAL A 67 -1.56 5.63 8.63
C VAL A 67 -0.54 6.25 9.57
N ARG A 68 -0.59 5.86 10.84
CA ARG A 68 0.38 6.26 11.87
C ARG A 68 1.00 5.04 12.54
N ARG A 69 2.25 5.18 12.97
CA ARG A 69 2.91 4.21 13.86
C ARG A 69 2.49 4.49 15.30
N GLY A 70 1.97 3.49 15.98
CA GLY A 70 1.74 3.48 17.42
C GLY A 70 3.04 3.26 18.20
N THR A 71 2.97 3.43 19.52
CA THR A 71 4.10 3.26 20.44
C THR A 71 4.64 1.83 20.47
N ASP A 72 3.80 0.86 20.16
CA ASP A 72 4.14 -0.57 20.22
C ASP A 72 4.65 -1.11 18.86
N GLY A 73 4.91 -0.21 17.90
CA GLY A 73 5.32 -0.59 16.54
C GLY A 73 4.16 -1.06 15.64
N ALA A 74 2.93 -1.09 16.14
CA ALA A 74 1.73 -1.33 15.35
C ALA A 74 1.41 -0.14 14.44
N LEU A 75 0.84 -0.41 13.27
CA LEU A 75 0.24 0.60 12.41
C LEU A 75 -1.22 0.79 12.76
N ALA A 76 -1.72 2.01 12.68
CA ALA A 76 -3.13 2.34 12.83
C ALA A 76 -3.57 3.32 11.74
N SER A 77 -4.78 3.17 11.22
CA SER A 77 -5.34 4.20 10.32
C SER A 77 -5.50 5.51 11.08
N SER A 78 -5.21 6.64 10.44
CA SER A 78 -5.33 7.95 11.08
C SER A 78 -6.77 8.32 11.42
#